data_AF-A0A2G4HAK3-F1
#
_entry.id   AF-A0A2G4HAK3-F1
#
_cell.length_a   1.000
_cell.length_b   1.000
_cell.length_c   1.000
_cell.angle_alpha   90.00
_cell.angle_beta   90.00
_cell.angle_gamma   90.00
#
_symmetry.space_group_name_H-M   'P 1'
#
loop_
_entity.id
_entity.type
_entity.pdbx_description
1 polymer ?
#
loop_
_entity_poly.entity_id
_entity_poly.type
_entity_poly.pdbx_seq_one_letter_code
_entity_poly.pdbx_strand_id
1 'polypeptide(L)'
;QKGKWDLPPGFEHGSNSRFERKIGLECMSCHNAMPELVAGSENKFTEIPNGISCERCHGPGSLHVAQKEAGNIIDTAKYIDYSIVNPGKLSADLQFDVCQRCHLQGNSVLMPSKSFVDFRPGMKLEDYMNVFMPKYKGAENQFIMASHAERLKMSQCFLVSAEKVSKNRKPNIKPYKDALTCVTCHNPHVSVKETNSNNFNNACTNCHGTEKSKLNKCSDTPQHLTAAKNNCVACHMPNSGSIDIPHVTVHDHYIRKKKINTGEELASVKKFMGLYCVNKKNPAPTIIAKAYLQQFEKFEHDPQFLDSAKKYLPENTTKLVRANFCDLIHYYFLKNNWGGIRNTTERTELSFVFDSILIHPSIDNGNAWTAYRIGEAYFTLGDALNAEKFYKKAVDLAPFYPAFRSKYALTLATQKKKFEARTQYQMVLNQDPEFVSALTNLGYLWLEEKNEIKAKLYYNKALSLNPDDEQALMNMAGLHIYRKEYMEALKYIERTLKVNSKNKQAQQLKLQLTY
;
A
#
# COMPACT_ATOMS: atom_id res chain seq x y z
N GLN A 1 6.94 -9.26 25.56
CA GLN A 1 5.78 -8.35 25.34
C GLN A 1 5.47 -7.62 26.65
N LYS A 2 4.77 -6.47 26.62
CA LYS A 2 4.49 -5.66 27.83
C LYS A 2 3.30 -6.15 28.68
N GLY A 3 2.62 -7.24 28.29
CA GLY A 3 1.53 -7.83 29.08
C GLY A 3 0.23 -7.01 29.16
N LYS A 4 0.11 -5.92 28.39
CA LYS A 4 -1.09 -5.09 28.32
C LYS A 4 -1.69 -5.10 26.91
N TRP A 5 -3.01 -4.90 26.83
CA TRP A 5 -3.67 -4.46 25.61
C TRP A 5 -3.25 -3.02 25.33
N ASP A 6 -2.84 -2.75 24.09
CA ASP A 6 -2.39 -1.44 23.63
C ASP A 6 -2.75 -1.32 22.14
N LEU A 7 -2.91 -0.10 21.64
CA LEU A 7 -3.04 0.09 20.20
C LEU A 7 -1.68 -0.09 19.51
N PRO A 8 -1.62 -0.53 18.25
CA PRO A 8 -0.40 -0.47 17.48
C PRO A 8 0.07 0.99 17.32
N PRO A 9 1.36 1.31 17.55
CA PRO A 9 1.94 2.59 17.19
C PRO A 9 1.46 3.15 15.85
N GLY A 10 0.95 4.38 15.88
CA GLY A 10 0.28 5.07 14.77
C GLY A 10 -1.25 5.12 14.88
N PHE A 11 -1.87 4.36 15.79
CA PHE A 11 -3.33 4.33 16.02
C PHE A 11 -3.76 5.14 17.25
N GLU A 12 -2.83 5.75 17.99
CA GLU A 12 -3.09 6.64 19.12
C GLU A 12 -3.76 7.97 18.70
N HIS A 13 -4.19 8.78 19.67
CA HIS A 13 -4.68 10.15 19.48
C HIS A 13 -5.86 10.35 18.50
N GLY A 14 -6.67 9.31 18.28
CA GLY A 14 -7.82 9.35 17.37
C GLY A 14 -7.54 8.80 15.97
N SER A 15 -6.30 8.40 15.67
CA SER A 15 -5.91 7.72 14.42
C SER A 15 -6.42 6.27 14.30
N ASN A 16 -7.31 5.84 15.20
CA ASN A 16 -7.88 4.51 15.21
C ASN A 16 -9.05 4.39 14.21
N SER A 17 -8.76 3.83 13.04
CA SER A 17 -9.73 3.55 11.96
C SER A 17 -10.67 2.35 12.21
N ARG A 18 -10.84 1.90 13.46
CA ARG A 18 -11.89 0.95 13.92
C ARG A 18 -12.18 -0.24 12.99
N PHE A 19 -11.13 -0.96 12.58
CA PHE A 19 -11.20 -2.11 11.66
C PHE A 19 -11.67 -1.81 10.22
N GLU A 20 -11.90 -0.55 9.84
CA GLU A 20 -12.29 -0.13 8.48
C GLU A 20 -11.15 -0.26 7.44
N ARG A 21 -9.96 -0.75 7.84
CA ARG A 21 -8.83 -0.96 6.94
C ARG A 21 -9.14 -2.06 5.93
N LYS A 22 -9.44 -1.64 4.70
CA LYS A 22 -9.69 -2.54 3.57
C LYS A 22 -8.42 -3.30 3.15
N ILE A 23 -8.62 -4.55 2.75
CA ILE A 23 -7.56 -5.43 2.23
C ILE A 23 -7.72 -5.51 0.71
N GLY A 24 -7.00 -4.64 0.00
CA GLY A 24 -7.02 -4.58 -1.47
C GLY A 24 -6.03 -5.55 -2.13
N LEU A 25 -5.98 -5.55 -3.46
CA LEU A 25 -5.16 -6.48 -4.24
C LEU A 25 -3.65 -6.40 -3.95
N GLU A 26 -3.12 -5.23 -3.55
CA GLU A 26 -1.72 -5.09 -3.09
C GLU A 26 -1.43 -6.03 -1.90
N CYS A 27 -2.36 -6.12 -0.94
CA CYS A 27 -2.27 -6.97 0.25
C CYS A 27 -2.71 -8.42 0.02
N MET A 28 -3.45 -8.72 -1.05
CA MET A 28 -3.84 -10.09 -1.40
C MET A 28 -2.82 -10.75 -2.34
N SER A 29 -2.02 -9.94 -3.05
CA SER A 29 -0.63 -10.31 -3.29
C SER A 29 0.15 -10.34 -1.96
N CYS A 30 1.37 -10.86 -1.93
CA CYS A 30 2.16 -11.11 -0.70
C CYS A 30 1.56 -12.14 0.30
N HIS A 31 0.24 -12.24 0.46
CA HIS A 31 -0.42 -13.11 1.45
C HIS A 31 -1.22 -14.29 0.89
N ASN A 32 -1.79 -14.18 -0.32
CA ASN A 32 -2.54 -15.26 -0.96
C ASN A 32 -1.89 -15.71 -2.29
N ALA A 33 -2.48 -16.73 -2.92
CA ALA A 33 -2.05 -17.28 -4.20
C ALA A 33 -2.38 -16.30 -5.35
N MET A 34 -3.15 -16.72 -6.34
CA MET A 34 -3.69 -15.81 -7.35
C MET A 34 -5.18 -15.57 -7.01
N PRO A 35 -5.51 -14.48 -6.30
CA PRO A 35 -6.91 -14.13 -6.03
C PRO A 35 -7.54 -13.48 -7.27
N GLU A 36 -8.85 -13.64 -7.42
CA GLU A 36 -9.62 -13.00 -8.49
C GLU A 36 -10.34 -11.76 -7.95
N LEU A 37 -9.83 -10.56 -8.27
CA LEU A 37 -10.47 -9.29 -7.90
C LEU A 37 -11.62 -8.96 -8.86
N VAL A 38 -12.78 -8.59 -8.32
CA VAL A 38 -13.89 -8.01 -9.10
C VAL A 38 -13.49 -6.60 -9.56
N ALA A 39 -13.38 -6.40 -10.88
CA ALA A 39 -13.02 -5.11 -11.47
C ALA A 39 -13.99 -3.99 -11.03
N GLY A 40 -13.46 -2.77 -10.82
CA GLY A 40 -14.26 -1.66 -10.32
C GLY A 40 -14.59 -1.72 -8.82
N SER A 41 -13.95 -2.62 -8.07
CA SER A 41 -13.99 -2.72 -6.60
C SER A 41 -12.63 -2.46 -5.98
N GLU A 42 -12.60 -2.26 -4.67
CA GLU A 42 -11.36 -2.06 -3.89
C GLU A 42 -10.87 -3.36 -3.22
N ASN A 43 -11.80 -4.17 -2.73
CA ASN A 43 -11.56 -5.33 -1.86
C ASN A 43 -12.58 -6.47 -2.06
N LYS A 44 -13.25 -6.56 -3.21
CA LYS A 44 -14.21 -7.64 -3.52
C LYS A 44 -13.56 -8.67 -4.44
N PHE A 45 -13.63 -9.94 -4.05
CA PHE A 45 -13.02 -11.04 -4.78
C PHE A 45 -14.06 -12.13 -5.11
N THR A 46 -13.93 -12.79 -6.25
CA THR A 46 -14.69 -14.02 -6.59
C THR A 46 -14.05 -15.25 -5.97
N GLU A 47 -12.71 -15.32 -5.99
CA GLU A 47 -11.94 -16.38 -5.34
C GLU A 47 -10.78 -15.80 -4.53
N ILE A 48 -10.56 -16.35 -3.33
CA ILE A 48 -9.41 -16.09 -2.47
C ILE A 48 -8.80 -17.45 -2.06
N PRO A 49 -7.79 -17.95 -2.77
CA PRO A 49 -7.14 -19.20 -2.38
C PRO A 49 -6.32 -19.02 -1.10
N ASN A 50 -6.25 -20.06 -0.27
CA ASN A 50 -5.57 -20.01 1.03
C ASN A 50 -4.05 -19.93 0.92
N GLY A 51 -3.47 -18.86 1.48
CA GLY A 51 -2.01 -18.71 1.65
C GLY A 51 -1.22 -18.67 0.34
N ILE A 52 0.10 -18.88 0.44
CA ILE A 52 1.02 -18.85 -0.71
C ILE A 52 1.15 -20.27 -1.29
N SER A 53 0.57 -20.49 -2.47
CA SER A 53 0.68 -21.76 -3.21
C SER A 53 1.99 -21.90 -3.99
N CYS A 54 2.27 -23.11 -4.47
CA CYS A 54 3.45 -23.41 -5.31
C CYS A 54 3.58 -22.45 -6.50
N GLU A 55 2.47 -22.15 -7.19
CA GLU A 55 2.46 -21.32 -8.40
C GLU A 55 2.95 -19.88 -8.16
N ARG A 56 2.91 -19.40 -6.91
CA ARG A 56 3.46 -18.10 -6.56
C ARG A 56 4.98 -18.03 -6.72
N CYS A 57 5.68 -19.15 -6.54
CA CYS A 57 7.13 -19.25 -6.74
C CYS A 57 7.51 -19.92 -8.07
N HIS A 58 6.60 -20.72 -8.63
CA HIS A 58 6.86 -21.62 -9.76
C HIS A 58 6.09 -21.28 -11.05
N GLY A 59 5.15 -20.33 -11.01
CA GLY A 59 4.24 -20.05 -12.11
C GLY A 59 3.14 -21.11 -12.26
N PRO A 60 2.22 -20.98 -13.24
CA PRO A 60 1.16 -21.94 -13.48
C PRO A 60 1.69 -23.37 -13.66
N GLY A 61 1.19 -24.32 -12.87
CA GLY A 61 1.68 -25.70 -12.80
C GLY A 61 0.92 -26.69 -13.67
N SER A 62 -0.19 -26.29 -14.31
CA SER A 62 -1.09 -27.20 -15.05
C SER A 62 -0.39 -27.98 -16.17
N LEU A 63 0.50 -27.34 -16.94
CA LEU A 63 1.31 -27.99 -17.97
C LEU A 63 2.27 -29.04 -17.38
N HIS A 64 2.83 -28.78 -16.20
CA HIS A 64 3.73 -29.69 -15.52
C HIS A 64 3.01 -30.93 -15.01
N VAL A 65 1.87 -30.73 -14.33
CA VAL A 65 1.00 -31.82 -13.86
C VAL A 65 0.62 -32.73 -15.03
N ALA A 66 0.06 -32.17 -16.10
CA ALA A 66 -0.33 -32.94 -17.29
C ALA A 66 0.84 -33.71 -17.92
N GLN A 67 2.05 -33.13 -17.95
CA GLN A 67 3.24 -33.85 -18.43
C GLN A 67 3.63 -35.03 -17.52
N LYS A 68 3.54 -34.89 -16.19
CA LYS A 68 3.95 -35.96 -15.26
C LYS A 68 2.92 -37.09 -15.20
N GLU A 69 1.64 -36.75 -15.27
CA GLU A 69 0.55 -37.73 -15.44
C GLU A 69 0.68 -38.52 -16.74
N ALA A 70 1.13 -37.87 -17.82
CA ALA A 70 1.47 -38.53 -19.09
C ALA A 70 2.83 -39.27 -19.10
N GLY A 71 3.50 -39.42 -17.94
CA GLY A 71 4.77 -40.13 -17.81
C GLY A 71 6.02 -39.37 -18.31
N ASN A 72 5.90 -38.11 -18.72
CA ASN A 72 7.02 -37.30 -19.24
C ASN A 72 7.87 -36.71 -18.11
N ILE A 73 8.69 -37.56 -17.49
CA ILE A 73 9.58 -37.21 -16.39
C ILE A 73 10.93 -36.68 -16.93
N ILE A 74 11.40 -35.57 -16.37
CA ILE A 74 12.68 -34.94 -16.73
C ILE A 74 13.64 -35.05 -15.54
N ASP A 75 14.87 -35.52 -15.77
CA ASP A 75 15.95 -35.52 -14.78
C ASP A 75 16.41 -34.08 -14.51
N THR A 76 15.76 -33.44 -13.52
CA THR A 76 16.06 -32.05 -13.15
C THR A 76 17.42 -31.86 -12.49
N ALA A 77 18.21 -32.92 -12.23
CA ALA A 77 19.61 -32.75 -11.85
C ALA A 77 20.48 -32.37 -13.06
N LYS A 78 20.14 -32.86 -14.26
CA LYS A 78 20.89 -32.68 -15.51
C LYS A 78 20.25 -31.70 -16.50
N TYR A 79 18.93 -31.60 -16.51
CA TYR A 79 18.16 -30.83 -17.49
C TYR A 79 17.23 -29.81 -16.84
N ILE A 80 16.74 -28.86 -17.64
CA ILE A 80 15.71 -27.91 -17.24
C ILE A 80 14.36 -28.51 -17.62
N ASP A 81 13.46 -28.61 -16.66
CA ASP A 81 12.04 -28.83 -16.95
C ASP A 81 11.42 -27.47 -17.32
N TYR A 82 10.94 -27.34 -18.55
CA TYR A 82 10.33 -26.10 -19.07
C TYR A 82 8.81 -26.04 -18.82
N SER A 83 8.19 -27.08 -18.26
CA SER A 83 6.76 -27.11 -17.96
C SER A 83 6.37 -26.30 -16.72
N ILE A 84 7.36 -25.96 -15.86
CA ILE A 84 7.18 -25.17 -14.64
C ILE A 84 8.48 -24.41 -14.33
N VAL A 85 8.38 -23.19 -13.77
CA VAL A 85 9.58 -22.44 -13.40
C VAL A 85 10.21 -23.05 -12.16
N ASN A 86 11.52 -23.28 -12.19
CA ASN A 86 12.28 -23.67 -11.01
C ASN A 86 13.22 -22.52 -10.61
N PRO A 87 12.98 -21.82 -9.48
CA PRO A 87 13.83 -20.72 -9.02
C PRO A 87 15.31 -21.10 -8.83
N GLY A 88 15.61 -22.38 -8.58
CA GLY A 88 16.97 -22.93 -8.54
C GLY A 88 17.63 -23.14 -9.92
N LYS A 89 16.98 -22.71 -11.01
CA LYS A 89 17.51 -22.69 -12.38
C LYS A 89 17.61 -21.26 -12.95
N LEU A 90 17.00 -20.28 -12.28
CA LEU A 90 17.03 -18.87 -12.66
C LEU A 90 18.40 -18.23 -12.37
N SER A 91 18.74 -17.18 -13.11
CA SER A 91 19.84 -16.28 -12.78
C SER A 91 19.63 -15.65 -11.40
N ALA A 92 20.70 -15.17 -10.77
CA ALA A 92 20.61 -14.55 -9.45
C ALA A 92 19.55 -13.41 -9.42
N ASP A 93 19.55 -12.52 -10.41
CA ASP A 93 18.60 -11.41 -10.50
C ASP A 93 17.14 -11.88 -10.62
N LEU A 94 16.85 -12.82 -11.54
CA LEU A 94 15.50 -13.35 -11.72
C LEU A 94 15.01 -14.17 -10.51
N GLN A 95 15.93 -14.81 -9.77
CA GLN A 95 15.61 -15.44 -8.51
C GLN A 95 15.29 -14.41 -7.42
N PHE A 96 16.05 -13.30 -7.38
CA PHE A 96 15.71 -12.17 -6.51
C PHE A 96 14.35 -11.58 -6.86
N ASP A 97 14.01 -11.40 -8.13
CA ASP A 97 12.70 -10.86 -8.56
C ASP A 97 11.52 -11.70 -8.02
N VAL A 98 11.64 -13.03 -8.02
CA VAL A 98 10.64 -13.94 -7.43
C VAL A 98 10.47 -13.68 -5.92
N CYS A 99 11.57 -13.58 -5.18
CA CYS A 99 11.53 -13.32 -3.73
C CYS A 99 11.10 -11.88 -3.41
N GLN A 100 11.52 -10.91 -4.23
CA GLN A 100 11.25 -9.48 -4.03
C GLN A 100 9.76 -9.15 -4.16
N ARG A 101 8.98 -9.90 -4.95
CA ARG A 101 7.51 -9.70 -4.99
C ARG A 101 6.85 -9.71 -3.60
N CYS A 102 7.38 -10.46 -2.63
CA CYS A 102 6.83 -10.52 -1.27
C CYS A 102 7.81 -9.98 -0.19
N HIS A 103 9.12 -10.03 -0.40
CA HIS A 103 10.14 -9.60 0.57
C HIS A 103 10.84 -8.28 0.21
N LEU A 104 10.18 -7.46 -0.62
CA LEU A 104 10.51 -6.07 -0.91
C LEU A 104 9.22 -5.24 -0.94
N GLN A 105 8.63 -5.02 0.24
CA GLN A 105 7.39 -4.26 0.44
C GLN A 105 7.71 -2.82 0.86
N GLY A 106 8.11 -2.00 -0.11
CA GLY A 106 8.23 -0.55 0.06
C GLY A 106 7.02 0.18 -0.53
N ASN A 107 7.26 1.40 -0.99
CA ASN A 107 6.30 2.17 -1.78
C ASN A 107 6.29 1.62 -3.23
N SER A 108 5.32 0.75 -3.52
CA SER A 108 5.26 -0.02 -4.77
C SER A 108 4.45 0.70 -5.84
N VAL A 109 5.12 1.20 -6.88
CA VAL A 109 4.49 1.87 -8.02
C VAL A 109 4.36 0.88 -9.18
N LEU A 110 3.13 0.53 -9.55
CA LEU A 110 2.82 -0.28 -10.74
C LEU A 110 3.23 0.46 -12.03
N MET A 111 3.76 -0.30 -12.98
CA MET A 111 4.02 0.18 -14.34
C MET A 111 2.69 0.39 -15.11
N PRO A 112 2.66 1.22 -16.17
CA PRO A 112 1.43 1.49 -16.91
C PRO A 112 0.75 0.20 -17.41
N SER A 113 -0.56 0.09 -17.18
CA SER A 113 -1.39 -1.07 -17.53
C SER A 113 -0.93 -2.40 -16.91
N LYS A 114 -0.25 -2.36 -15.75
CA LYS A 114 0.15 -3.55 -14.98
C LYS A 114 -0.60 -3.69 -13.66
N SER A 115 -0.67 -4.92 -13.17
CA SER A 115 -1.32 -5.34 -11.93
C SER A 115 -0.40 -6.19 -11.07
N PHE A 116 -0.67 -6.27 -9.76
CA PHE A 116 0.08 -7.08 -8.79
C PHE A 116 0.03 -8.61 -9.05
N VAL A 117 -0.86 -9.07 -9.95
CA VAL A 117 -0.96 -10.48 -10.37
C VAL A 117 -0.31 -10.78 -11.72
N ASP A 118 0.14 -9.76 -12.48
CA ASP A 118 0.69 -9.98 -13.83
C ASP A 118 2.12 -10.54 -13.80
N PHE A 119 2.88 -10.29 -12.72
CA PHE A 119 4.23 -10.79 -12.57
C PHE A 119 4.23 -12.31 -12.43
N ARG A 120 5.00 -12.99 -13.28
CA ARG A 120 5.23 -14.44 -13.23
C ARG A 120 6.69 -14.74 -12.89
N PRO A 121 6.99 -15.82 -12.15
CA PRO A 121 8.37 -16.23 -11.89
C PRO A 121 9.21 -16.37 -13.16
N GLY A 122 10.48 -15.96 -13.10
CA GLY A 122 11.36 -15.91 -14.27
C GLY A 122 11.22 -14.65 -15.13
N MET A 123 10.25 -13.78 -14.86
CA MET A 123 10.19 -12.42 -15.41
C MET A 123 10.93 -11.43 -14.51
N LYS A 124 11.26 -10.25 -15.06
CA LYS A 124 11.84 -9.15 -14.28
C LYS A 124 10.78 -8.43 -13.48
N LEU A 125 11.04 -8.10 -12.22
CA LEU A 125 10.06 -7.37 -11.40
C LEU A 125 9.92 -5.91 -11.84
N GLU A 126 11.01 -5.31 -12.33
CA GLU A 126 11.08 -3.91 -12.78
C GLU A 126 10.20 -3.54 -13.99
N ASP A 127 9.66 -4.55 -14.69
CA ASP A 127 8.73 -4.40 -15.83
C ASP A 127 7.25 -4.38 -15.38
N TYR A 128 6.99 -4.67 -14.10
CA TYR A 128 5.66 -4.74 -13.49
C TYR A 128 5.45 -3.73 -12.38
N MET A 129 6.43 -3.59 -11.47
CA MET A 129 6.41 -2.57 -10.43
C MET A 129 7.81 -2.09 -10.08
N ASN A 130 7.90 -0.84 -9.63
CA ASN A 130 9.13 -0.24 -9.13
C ASN A 130 8.91 0.05 -7.65
N VAL A 131 9.74 -0.55 -6.79
CA VAL A 131 9.61 -0.42 -5.33
C VAL A 131 10.58 0.63 -4.83
N PHE A 132 10.03 1.70 -4.26
CA PHE A 132 10.76 2.81 -3.70
C PHE A 132 10.87 2.70 -2.19
N MET A 133 12.02 3.10 -1.68
CA MET A 133 12.33 3.17 -0.25
C MET A 133 12.78 4.60 0.11
N PRO A 134 12.35 5.15 1.26
CA PRO A 134 12.83 6.44 1.73
C PRO A 134 14.25 6.28 2.29
N LYS A 135 15.15 7.19 1.88
CA LYS A 135 16.53 7.21 2.36
C LYS A 135 16.74 8.38 3.33
N TYR A 136 17.22 8.09 4.52
CA TYR A 136 17.60 9.09 5.51
C TYR A 136 19.09 8.95 5.84
N LYS A 137 19.78 10.08 6.02
CA LYS A 137 21.18 10.11 6.49
C LYS A 137 21.24 9.63 7.94
N GLY A 138 22.14 8.68 8.25
CA GLY A 138 22.32 8.17 9.63
C GLY A 138 21.29 7.13 10.09
N ALA A 139 20.50 6.59 9.16
CA ALA A 139 19.46 5.59 9.44
C ALA A 139 19.85 4.17 8.99
N GLU A 140 21.12 3.87 8.75
CA GLU A 140 21.60 2.59 8.18
C GLU A 140 21.36 1.38 9.10
N ASN A 141 21.07 1.63 10.38
CA ASN A 141 20.65 0.64 11.38
C ASN A 141 19.13 0.43 11.45
N GLN A 142 18.34 1.17 10.67
CA GLN A 142 16.89 1.02 10.58
C GLN A 142 16.48 0.34 9.27
N PHE A 143 15.36 -0.38 9.32
CA PHE A 143 14.77 -1.09 8.19
C PHE A 143 13.31 -1.45 8.49
N ILE A 144 12.52 -1.68 7.45
CA ILE A 144 11.13 -2.18 7.54
C ILE A 144 11.09 -3.70 7.40
N MET A 145 10.05 -4.36 7.91
CA MET A 145 9.94 -5.82 7.99
C MET A 145 10.28 -6.52 6.66
N ALA A 146 9.57 -6.17 5.60
CA ALA A 146 9.75 -6.78 4.28
C ALA A 146 10.76 -6.00 3.40
N SER A 147 11.93 -5.66 3.95
CA SER A 147 13.07 -5.09 3.19
C SER A 147 14.24 -6.07 2.99
N HIS A 148 14.08 -7.35 3.35
CA HIS A 148 15.15 -8.36 3.37
C HIS A 148 16.04 -8.37 2.12
N ALA A 149 15.46 -8.23 0.93
CA ALA A 149 16.20 -8.22 -0.33
C ALA A 149 16.98 -6.92 -0.60
N GLU A 150 16.48 -5.76 -0.14
CA GLU A 150 17.23 -4.49 -0.13
C GLU A 150 18.44 -4.64 0.81
N ARG A 151 18.18 -5.02 2.07
CA ARG A 151 19.18 -5.15 3.13
C ARG A 151 20.31 -6.10 2.73
N LEU A 152 19.97 -7.26 2.14
CA LEU A 152 20.97 -8.18 1.62
C LEU A 152 21.84 -7.55 0.54
N LYS A 153 21.23 -6.82 -0.42
CA LYS A 153 21.95 -6.14 -1.51
C LYS A 153 22.91 -5.03 -1.04
N MET A 154 22.71 -4.47 0.16
CA MET A 154 23.64 -3.52 0.79
C MET A 154 24.93 -4.18 1.34
N SER A 155 24.93 -5.51 1.53
CA SER A 155 26.01 -6.23 2.20
C SER A 155 27.25 -6.34 1.31
N GLN A 156 28.44 -6.10 1.87
CA GLN A 156 29.70 -6.29 1.11
C GLN A 156 29.86 -7.73 0.61
N CYS A 157 29.38 -8.72 1.37
CA CYS A 157 29.30 -10.12 0.97
C CYS A 157 28.50 -10.32 -0.33
N PHE A 158 27.36 -9.63 -0.45
CA PHE A 158 26.54 -9.66 -1.66
C PHE A 158 27.28 -9.02 -2.83
N LEU A 159 27.74 -7.77 -2.67
CA LEU A 159 28.38 -6.98 -3.73
C LEU A 159 29.57 -7.72 -4.36
N VAL A 160 30.45 -8.29 -3.54
CA VAL A 160 31.63 -9.06 -3.99
C VAL A 160 31.23 -10.36 -4.71
N SER A 161 30.14 -11.00 -4.30
CA SER A 161 29.66 -12.25 -4.94
C SER A 161 28.98 -11.99 -6.30
N ALA A 162 28.20 -10.91 -6.40
CA ALA A 162 27.52 -10.52 -7.64
C ALA A 162 28.52 -10.14 -8.75
N GLU A 163 29.64 -9.49 -8.39
CA GLU A 163 30.72 -9.16 -9.32
C GLU A 163 31.36 -10.41 -9.95
N LYS A 164 31.49 -11.52 -9.20
CA LYS A 164 32.05 -12.78 -9.70
C LYS A 164 31.15 -13.43 -10.76
N VAL A 165 29.84 -13.52 -10.50
CA VAL A 165 28.88 -14.08 -11.48
C VAL A 165 28.86 -13.26 -12.77
N SER A 166 28.97 -11.93 -12.67
CA SER A 166 29.00 -11.03 -13.84
C SER A 166 30.15 -11.31 -14.80
N LYS A 167 31.24 -11.91 -14.32
CA LYS A 167 32.44 -12.28 -15.10
C LYS A 167 32.39 -13.74 -15.61
N ASN A 168 31.67 -14.64 -14.94
CA ASN A 168 31.58 -16.06 -15.30
C ASN A 168 30.34 -16.37 -16.17
N ARG A 169 30.47 -16.23 -17.50
CA ARG A 169 29.36 -16.47 -18.46
C ARG A 169 29.17 -17.94 -18.91
N LYS A 170 29.78 -18.93 -18.25
CA LYS A 170 29.63 -20.34 -18.67
C LYS A 170 28.20 -20.83 -18.40
N PRO A 171 27.55 -21.53 -19.34
CA PRO A 171 26.24 -22.14 -19.09
C PRO A 171 26.31 -23.09 -17.90
N ASN A 172 25.50 -22.84 -16.88
CA ASN A 172 25.41 -23.66 -15.68
C ASN A 172 23.94 -23.79 -15.32
N ILE A 173 23.50 -25.02 -15.05
CA ILE A 173 22.12 -25.33 -14.65
C ILE A 173 21.73 -24.72 -13.30
N LYS A 174 22.70 -24.28 -12.48
CA LYS A 174 22.51 -23.42 -11.31
C LYS A 174 23.33 -22.14 -11.48
N PRO A 175 22.86 -21.17 -12.28
CA PRO A 175 23.67 -20.00 -12.67
C PRO A 175 23.92 -19.02 -11.52
N TYR A 176 23.19 -19.14 -10.41
CA TYR A 176 23.38 -18.36 -9.19
C TYR A 176 24.50 -18.89 -8.26
N LYS A 177 25.12 -20.05 -8.54
CA LYS A 177 25.96 -20.79 -7.58
C LYS A 177 27.14 -19.99 -6.99
N ASP A 178 27.71 -19.05 -7.75
CA ASP A 178 28.84 -18.22 -7.31
C ASP A 178 28.40 -16.87 -6.67
N ALA A 179 27.09 -16.62 -6.56
CA ALA A 179 26.50 -15.43 -5.92
C ALA A 179 25.81 -15.76 -4.58
N LEU A 180 25.80 -14.78 -3.68
CA LEU A 180 24.96 -14.78 -2.49
C LEU A 180 23.53 -14.42 -2.88
N THR A 181 22.59 -15.32 -2.56
CA THR A 181 21.16 -15.20 -2.87
C THR A 181 20.33 -15.58 -1.65
N CYS A 182 19.02 -15.34 -1.70
CA CYS A 182 18.11 -15.81 -0.65
C CYS A 182 18.23 -17.33 -0.42
N VAL A 183 18.36 -18.13 -1.50
CA VAL A 183 18.45 -19.60 -1.39
C VAL A 183 19.84 -20.13 -1.05
N THR A 184 20.85 -19.25 -0.89
CA THR A 184 22.14 -19.63 -0.31
C THR A 184 21.99 -19.97 1.19
N CYS A 185 21.02 -19.35 1.86
CA CYS A 185 20.74 -19.52 3.30
C CYS A 185 19.39 -20.21 3.58
N HIS A 186 18.37 -19.96 2.75
CA HIS A 186 17.00 -20.45 2.98
C HIS A 186 16.60 -21.54 1.99
N ASN A 187 15.84 -22.53 2.46
CA ASN A 187 15.05 -23.41 1.59
C ASN A 187 13.58 -22.96 1.70
N PRO A 188 12.95 -22.43 0.63
CA PRO A 188 11.56 -21.99 0.67
C PRO A 188 10.54 -23.08 1.05
N HIS A 189 10.93 -24.36 0.99
CA HIS A 189 10.09 -25.50 1.38
C HIS A 189 10.34 -26.02 2.81
N VAL A 190 11.22 -25.38 3.59
CA VAL A 190 11.54 -25.77 4.97
C VAL A 190 11.49 -24.56 5.89
N SER A 191 10.82 -24.70 7.04
CA SER A 191 10.69 -23.60 8.00
C SER A 191 12.06 -23.17 8.55
N VAL A 192 12.28 -21.86 8.67
CA VAL A 192 13.47 -21.33 9.36
C VAL A 192 13.51 -21.71 10.85
N LYS A 193 12.39 -22.12 11.44
CA LYS A 193 12.32 -22.65 12.81
C LYS A 193 12.87 -24.08 12.93
N GLU A 194 12.91 -24.82 11.82
CA GLU A 194 13.39 -26.21 11.74
C GLU A 194 14.79 -26.29 11.10
N THR A 195 15.22 -25.21 10.43
CA THR A 195 16.51 -25.15 9.74
C THR A 195 17.67 -25.12 10.76
N ASN A 196 18.54 -26.13 10.69
CA ASN A 196 19.73 -26.24 11.54
C ASN A 196 20.66 -25.01 11.38
N SER A 197 21.15 -24.45 12.49
CA SER A 197 22.04 -23.27 12.50
C SER A 197 23.31 -23.46 11.66
N ASN A 198 23.79 -24.71 11.54
CA ASN A 198 24.96 -25.03 10.72
C ASN A 198 24.73 -24.75 9.23
N ASN A 199 23.48 -24.76 8.73
CA ASN A 199 23.19 -24.40 7.34
C ASN A 199 23.55 -22.93 7.07
N PHE A 200 23.23 -22.02 8.00
CA PHE A 200 23.57 -20.61 7.90
C PHE A 200 25.08 -20.37 8.10
N ASN A 201 25.72 -21.06 9.03
CA ASN A 201 27.18 -21.02 9.18
C ASN A 201 27.89 -21.50 7.90
N ASN A 202 27.41 -22.57 7.27
CA ASN A 202 27.98 -23.13 6.04
C ASN A 202 27.87 -22.15 4.86
N ALA A 203 26.78 -21.38 4.77
CA ALA A 203 26.67 -20.29 3.79
C ALA A 203 27.82 -19.27 3.93
N CYS A 204 28.26 -18.97 5.16
CA CYS A 204 29.43 -18.13 5.41
C CYS A 204 30.76 -18.85 5.10
N THR A 205 30.97 -20.07 5.61
CA THR A 205 32.26 -20.78 5.47
C THR A 205 32.56 -21.22 4.03
N ASN A 206 31.57 -21.35 3.16
CA ASN A 206 31.79 -21.50 1.71
C ASN A 206 32.67 -20.39 1.10
N CYS A 207 32.66 -19.18 1.68
CA CYS A 207 33.54 -18.06 1.31
C CYS A 207 34.62 -17.75 2.37
N HIS A 208 34.36 -18.04 3.65
CA HIS A 208 35.18 -17.65 4.80
C HIS A 208 35.91 -18.82 5.50
N GLY A 209 35.78 -20.05 5.01
CA GLY A 209 36.50 -21.23 5.51
C GLY A 209 37.54 -21.77 4.54
N THR A 210 37.75 -21.11 3.39
CA THR A 210 38.72 -21.55 2.38
C THR A 210 40.07 -20.86 2.57
N GLU A 211 41.18 -21.57 2.39
CA GLU A 211 42.53 -21.01 2.52
C GLU A 211 42.79 -19.83 1.57
N LYS A 212 42.11 -19.82 0.42
CA LYS A 212 42.15 -18.74 -0.58
C LYS A 212 41.43 -17.45 -0.14
N SER A 213 40.72 -17.46 0.99
CA SER A 213 40.02 -16.31 1.52
C SER A 213 40.92 -15.46 2.41
N LYS A 214 40.95 -14.14 2.17
CA LYS A 214 41.62 -13.17 3.07
C LYS A 214 40.94 -13.06 4.44
N LEU A 215 39.75 -13.66 4.60
CA LEU A 215 38.94 -13.68 5.81
C LEU A 215 38.66 -15.14 6.20
N ASN A 216 39.69 -16.00 6.13
CA ASN A 216 39.64 -17.44 6.43
C ASN A 216 39.61 -17.79 7.93
N LYS A 217 39.75 -16.79 8.81
CA LYS A 217 39.67 -16.89 10.27
C LYS A 217 38.80 -15.76 10.81
N CYS A 218 38.01 -16.04 11.84
CA CYS A 218 37.26 -15.00 12.52
C CYS A 218 38.22 -14.10 13.33
N SER A 219 37.99 -12.78 13.33
CA SER A 219 38.79 -11.80 14.07
C SER A 219 38.25 -11.49 15.46
N ASP A 220 37.38 -12.34 16.00
CA ASP A 220 36.82 -12.19 17.35
C ASP A 220 37.54 -13.04 18.39
N THR A 221 37.30 -12.75 19.67
CA THR A 221 37.98 -13.48 20.75
C THR A 221 37.43 -14.90 20.90
N PRO A 222 38.25 -15.90 21.31
CA PRO A 222 37.76 -17.25 21.59
C PRO A 222 36.61 -17.29 22.61
N GLN A 223 36.62 -16.36 23.58
CA GLN A 223 35.58 -16.18 24.57
C GLN A 223 34.25 -15.76 23.93
N HIS A 224 34.25 -14.74 23.07
CA HIS A 224 33.05 -14.32 22.33
C HIS A 224 32.54 -15.39 21.37
N LEU A 225 33.43 -16.08 20.66
CA LEU A 225 33.08 -17.17 19.75
C LEU A 225 32.39 -18.32 20.50
N THR A 226 32.90 -18.68 21.67
CA THR A 226 32.32 -19.71 22.53
C THR A 226 30.94 -19.28 23.07
N ALA A 227 30.81 -18.04 23.54
CA ALA A 227 29.53 -17.48 24.00
C ALA A 227 28.48 -17.42 22.87
N ALA A 228 28.89 -17.08 21.65
CA ALA A 228 28.07 -17.12 20.45
C ALA A 228 27.86 -18.54 19.89
N LYS A 229 28.38 -19.59 20.53
CA LYS A 229 28.33 -21.00 20.08
C LYS A 229 28.84 -21.21 18.65
N ASN A 230 29.85 -20.44 18.24
CA ASN A 230 30.38 -20.39 16.87
C ASN A 230 29.30 -20.08 15.80
N ASN A 231 28.24 -19.35 16.14
CA ASN A 231 27.18 -18.95 15.21
C ASN A 231 27.53 -17.60 14.53
N CYS A 232 27.87 -17.64 13.24
CA CYS A 232 28.18 -16.44 12.46
C CYS A 232 27.00 -15.45 12.40
N VAL A 233 25.76 -15.96 12.35
CA VAL A 233 24.53 -15.16 12.26
C VAL A 233 24.34 -14.29 13.50
N ALA A 234 24.67 -14.81 14.69
CA ALA A 234 24.51 -14.10 15.96
C ALA A 234 25.28 -12.76 16.01
N CYS A 235 26.46 -12.71 15.38
CA CYS A 235 27.31 -11.51 15.36
C CYS A 235 27.13 -10.66 14.09
N HIS A 236 26.87 -11.28 12.93
CA HIS A 236 26.85 -10.58 11.63
C HIS A 236 25.45 -10.22 11.11
N MET A 237 24.40 -10.81 11.68
CA MET A 237 22.99 -10.54 11.37
C MET A 237 22.15 -10.50 12.66
N PRO A 238 22.55 -9.74 13.70
CA PRO A 238 21.91 -9.81 15.01
C PRO A 238 20.40 -9.51 14.94
N ASN A 239 19.61 -10.21 15.77
CA ASN A 239 18.17 -10.01 15.83
C ASN A 239 17.83 -8.57 16.25
N SER A 240 16.84 -7.96 15.58
CA SER A 240 16.51 -6.55 15.72
C SER A 240 15.03 -6.28 15.39
N GLY A 241 14.49 -5.20 15.93
CA GLY A 241 13.13 -4.76 15.60
C GLY A 241 13.09 -4.01 14.27
N SER A 242 12.03 -4.21 13.51
CA SER A 242 11.66 -3.38 12.36
C SER A 242 10.99 -2.07 12.81
N ILE A 243 11.07 -1.01 12.01
CA ILE A 243 10.47 0.30 12.37
C ILE A 243 8.97 0.40 12.09
N ASP A 244 8.43 -0.46 11.22
CA ASP A 244 7.05 -0.47 10.72
C ASP A 244 6.13 -1.46 11.45
N ILE A 245 6.67 -2.58 11.96
CA ILE A 245 5.89 -3.57 12.73
C ILE A 245 6.39 -3.64 14.19
N PRO A 246 5.66 -3.01 15.14
CA PRO A 246 5.94 -3.11 16.56
C PRO A 246 5.92 -4.55 17.08
N HIS A 247 6.80 -4.84 18.04
CA HIS A 247 6.90 -6.12 18.75
C HIS A 247 7.30 -7.36 17.91
N VAL A 248 7.59 -7.21 16.61
CA VAL A 248 8.21 -8.26 15.80
C VAL A 248 9.73 -8.06 15.77
N THR A 249 10.48 -9.14 15.86
CA THR A 249 11.95 -9.14 15.78
C THR A 249 12.42 -10.07 14.67
N VAL A 250 13.29 -9.59 13.80
CA VAL A 250 13.91 -10.35 12.71
C VAL A 250 15.40 -10.04 12.59
N HIS A 251 16.12 -10.94 11.92
CA HIS A 251 17.54 -10.76 11.65
C HIS A 251 17.72 -9.72 10.52
N ASP A 252 18.47 -8.64 10.78
CA ASP A 252 18.81 -7.65 9.75
C ASP A 252 19.62 -8.35 8.64
N HIS A 253 19.08 -8.36 7.42
CA HIS A 253 19.72 -9.01 6.27
C HIS A 253 20.89 -8.19 5.71
N TYR A 254 21.18 -6.99 6.24
CA TYR A 254 22.40 -6.26 5.94
C TYR A 254 23.55 -6.85 6.78
N ILE A 255 24.15 -7.91 6.23
CA ILE A 255 25.26 -8.67 6.80
C ILE A 255 26.50 -7.77 6.94
N ARG A 256 26.87 -7.45 8.18
CA ARG A 256 28.02 -6.60 8.53
C ARG A 256 28.44 -6.82 9.98
N LYS A 257 29.70 -6.49 10.33
CA LYS A 257 30.07 -6.31 11.74
C LYS A 257 29.41 -5.01 12.21
N LYS A 258 28.38 -5.09 13.07
CA LYS A 258 27.59 -3.93 13.51
C LYS A 258 28.49 -3.00 14.34
N LYS A 259 28.64 -1.75 13.91
CA LYS A 259 29.16 -0.70 14.81
C LYS A 259 28.12 -0.43 15.88
N ILE A 260 28.54 -0.34 17.13
CA ILE A 260 27.71 0.19 18.20
C ILE A 260 27.71 1.70 18.00
N ASN A 261 26.60 2.24 17.48
CA ASN A 261 26.40 3.68 17.43
C ASN A 261 26.37 4.23 18.86
N THR A 262 27.12 5.30 19.13
CA THR A 262 27.03 6.02 20.39
C THR A 262 25.69 6.75 20.48
N GLY A 263 25.24 7.10 21.70
CA GLY A 263 23.92 7.73 21.91
C GLY A 263 23.71 9.02 21.13
N GLU A 264 24.79 9.74 20.80
CA GLU A 264 24.75 10.99 20.03
C GLU A 264 24.38 10.78 18.55
N GLU A 265 24.83 9.70 17.91
CA GLU A 265 24.44 9.40 16.52
C GLU A 265 22.93 9.10 16.42
N LEU A 266 22.37 8.43 17.43
CA LEU A 266 20.93 8.14 17.55
C LEU A 266 20.08 9.41 17.78
N ALA A 267 20.68 10.47 18.35
CA ALA A 267 20.06 11.77 18.59
C ALA A 267 20.18 12.74 17.39
N SER A 268 20.95 12.38 16.35
CA SER A 268 21.13 13.25 15.18
C SER A 268 19.86 13.38 14.34
N VAL A 269 19.60 14.58 13.82
CA VAL A 269 18.43 14.84 12.95
C VAL A 269 18.57 14.05 11.65
N LYS A 270 17.76 13.01 11.50
CA LYS A 270 17.69 12.16 10.31
C LYS A 270 17.16 12.97 9.13
N LYS A 271 18.08 13.53 8.34
CA LYS A 271 17.73 14.26 7.13
C LYS A 271 17.27 13.29 6.04
N PHE A 272 16.02 13.42 5.61
CA PHE A 272 15.50 12.78 4.40
C PHE A 272 16.34 13.21 3.19
N MET A 273 16.75 12.24 2.38
CA MET A 273 17.60 12.44 1.20
C MET A 273 16.83 12.29 -0.12
N GLY A 274 15.67 11.63 -0.09
CA GLY A 274 14.90 11.28 -1.28
C GLY A 274 14.39 9.83 -1.24
N LEU A 275 13.46 9.53 -2.15
CA LEU A 275 13.10 8.15 -2.49
C LEU A 275 14.10 7.57 -3.47
N TYR A 276 14.44 6.29 -3.31
CA TYR A 276 15.26 5.54 -4.28
C TYR A 276 14.57 4.23 -4.64
N CYS A 277 14.67 3.82 -5.91
CA CYS A 277 14.10 2.56 -6.39
C CYS A 277 15.09 1.41 -6.14
N VAL A 278 14.63 0.32 -5.54
CA VAL A 278 15.47 -0.82 -5.14
C VAL A 278 15.68 -1.81 -6.29
N ASN A 279 14.66 -2.04 -7.12
CA ASN A 279 14.68 -3.03 -8.20
C ASN A 279 14.95 -2.45 -9.61
N LYS A 280 14.98 -1.12 -9.78
CA LYS A 280 15.28 -0.46 -11.06
C LYS A 280 16.28 0.68 -10.87
N LYS A 281 17.42 0.64 -11.58
CA LYS A 281 18.50 1.63 -11.44
C LYS A 281 18.07 3.04 -11.87
N ASN A 282 17.38 3.15 -13.00
CA ASN A 282 16.94 4.40 -13.60
C ASN A 282 15.42 4.33 -13.87
N PRO A 283 14.56 4.57 -12.86
CA PRO A 283 13.11 4.64 -13.06
C PRO A 283 12.71 5.86 -13.89
N ALA A 284 11.58 5.76 -14.60
CA ALA A 284 11.08 6.86 -15.42
C ALA A 284 10.60 8.03 -14.55
N PRO A 285 10.73 9.30 -14.99
CA PRO A 285 10.31 10.48 -14.22
C PRO A 285 8.88 10.41 -13.67
N THR A 286 7.92 9.95 -14.48
CA THR A 286 6.52 9.79 -14.06
C THR A 286 6.33 8.74 -12.97
N ILE A 287 7.14 7.66 -12.98
CA ILE A 287 7.14 6.63 -11.92
C ILE A 287 7.74 7.20 -10.63
N ILE A 288 8.78 8.03 -10.72
CA ILE A 288 9.35 8.75 -9.56
C ILE A 288 8.33 9.74 -8.98
N ALA A 289 7.62 10.49 -9.85
CA ALA A 289 6.55 11.40 -9.42
C ALA A 289 5.46 10.66 -8.62
N LYS A 290 4.94 9.56 -9.18
CA LYS A 290 3.96 8.69 -8.53
C LYS A 290 4.46 8.15 -7.18
N ALA A 291 5.72 7.76 -7.09
CA ALA A 291 6.32 7.31 -5.83
C ALA A 291 6.25 8.41 -4.76
N TYR A 292 6.62 9.65 -5.09
CA TYR A 292 6.53 10.78 -4.16
C TYR A 292 5.08 11.11 -3.75
N LEU A 293 4.11 11.07 -4.68
CA LEU A 293 2.69 11.27 -4.35
C LEU A 293 2.15 10.16 -3.43
N GLN A 294 2.46 8.89 -3.74
CA GLN A 294 2.08 7.76 -2.90
C GLN A 294 2.79 7.76 -1.54
N GLN A 295 4.01 8.30 -1.44
CA GLN A 295 4.71 8.43 -0.16
C GLN A 295 3.95 9.37 0.78
N PHE A 296 3.48 10.50 0.24
CA PHE A 296 2.67 11.46 0.97
C PHE A 296 1.32 10.87 1.40
N GLU A 297 0.60 10.23 0.46
CA GLU A 297 -0.75 9.71 0.67
C GLU A 297 -0.81 8.45 1.55
N LYS A 298 0.14 7.52 1.40
CA LYS A 298 0.12 6.22 2.10
C LYS A 298 0.92 6.17 3.41
N PHE A 299 1.94 7.01 3.60
CA PHE A 299 2.94 6.82 4.67
C PHE A 299 3.18 8.07 5.53
N GLU A 300 3.63 9.18 4.94
CA GLU A 300 4.11 10.35 5.68
C GLU A 300 3.63 11.66 5.03
N HIS A 301 2.76 12.41 5.70
CA HIS A 301 2.14 13.64 5.18
C HIS A 301 3.09 14.87 5.21
N ASP A 302 4.38 14.70 4.92
CA ASP A 302 5.35 15.80 4.83
C ASP A 302 5.25 16.52 3.46
N PRO A 303 4.96 17.83 3.40
CA PRO A 303 4.89 18.58 2.15
C PRO A 303 6.11 18.47 1.22
N GLN A 304 7.30 18.16 1.75
CA GLN A 304 8.54 17.96 0.97
C GLN A 304 8.42 16.83 -0.06
N PHE A 305 7.59 15.82 0.19
CA PHE A 305 7.32 14.76 -0.81
C PHE A 305 6.59 15.34 -2.02
N LEU A 306 5.57 16.19 -1.82
CA LEU A 306 4.83 16.81 -2.91
C LEU A 306 5.72 17.79 -3.70
N ASP A 307 6.56 18.57 -3.03
CA ASP A 307 7.51 19.47 -3.69
C ASP A 307 8.57 18.70 -4.48
N SER A 308 8.90 17.48 -4.04
CA SER A 308 9.77 16.56 -4.78
C SER A 308 9.05 15.93 -5.98
N ALA A 309 7.78 15.53 -5.83
CA ALA A 309 6.94 15.04 -6.95
C ALA A 309 6.85 16.09 -8.07
N LYS A 310 6.65 17.37 -7.71
CA LYS A 310 6.44 18.44 -8.68
C LYS A 310 7.60 18.63 -9.67
N LYS A 311 8.84 18.34 -9.24
CA LYS A 311 10.04 18.38 -10.11
C LYS A 311 9.97 17.40 -11.29
N TYR A 312 9.17 16.33 -11.15
CA TYR A 312 8.97 15.29 -12.16
C TYR A 312 7.64 15.42 -12.91
N LEU A 313 6.83 16.45 -12.60
CA LEU A 313 5.52 16.72 -13.22
C LEU A 313 5.50 18.10 -13.92
N PRO A 314 6.23 18.28 -15.04
CA PRO A 314 6.20 19.51 -15.80
C PRO A 314 4.84 19.75 -16.45
N GLU A 315 4.41 21.01 -16.50
CA GLU A 315 3.07 21.42 -16.96
C GLU A 315 3.07 22.71 -17.79
N ASN A 316 4.26 23.18 -18.19
CA ASN A 316 4.47 24.44 -18.90
C ASN A 316 3.92 24.45 -20.34
N THR A 317 3.51 23.30 -20.89
CA THR A 317 2.82 23.20 -22.18
C THR A 317 1.62 22.28 -22.07
N THR A 318 0.59 22.47 -22.90
CA THR A 318 -0.60 21.61 -22.95
C THR A 318 -0.25 20.14 -23.26
N LYS A 319 0.79 19.89 -24.06
CA LYS A 319 1.31 18.54 -24.32
C LYS A 319 1.81 17.86 -23.04
N LEU A 320 2.53 18.59 -22.18
CA LEU A 320 3.05 18.06 -20.92
C LEU A 320 1.94 17.92 -19.87
N VAL A 321 0.95 18.83 -19.85
CA VAL A 321 -0.27 18.65 -19.04
C VAL A 321 -1.00 17.37 -19.42
N ARG A 322 -1.27 17.14 -20.72
CA ARG A 322 -1.90 15.91 -21.22
C ARG A 322 -1.11 14.65 -20.84
N ALA A 323 0.22 14.68 -20.98
CA ALA A 323 1.08 13.54 -20.65
C ALA A 323 1.10 13.21 -19.14
N ASN A 324 0.98 14.22 -18.28
CA ASN A 324 1.07 14.09 -16.83
C ASN A 324 -0.30 14.20 -16.13
N PHE A 325 -1.42 14.13 -16.87
CA PHE A 325 -2.73 14.61 -16.43
C PHE A 325 -3.17 14.02 -15.08
N CYS A 326 -3.31 12.69 -14.99
CA CYS A 326 -3.78 12.02 -13.77
C CYS A 326 -2.87 12.32 -12.55
N ASP A 327 -1.56 12.40 -12.76
CA ASP A 327 -0.58 12.66 -11.70
C ASP A 327 -0.59 14.14 -11.26
N LEU A 328 -0.89 15.08 -12.17
CA LEU A 328 -1.12 16.49 -11.85
C LEU A 328 -2.42 16.70 -11.06
N ILE A 329 -3.51 16.04 -11.46
CA ILE A 329 -4.78 16.03 -10.71
C ILE A 329 -4.55 15.47 -9.30
N HIS A 330 -3.81 14.36 -9.17
CA HIS A 330 -3.45 13.78 -7.87
C HIS A 330 -2.58 14.72 -7.02
N TYR A 331 -1.53 15.31 -7.60
CA TYR A 331 -0.69 16.30 -6.93
C TYR A 331 -1.48 17.49 -6.38
N TYR A 332 -2.35 18.09 -7.20
CA TYR A 332 -3.15 19.23 -6.77
C TYR A 332 -4.21 18.84 -5.73
N PHE A 333 -4.77 17.64 -5.80
CA PHE A 333 -5.68 17.11 -4.79
C PHE A 333 -4.99 16.97 -3.42
N LEU A 334 -3.78 16.39 -3.37
CA LEU A 334 -3.00 16.28 -2.12
C LEU A 334 -2.56 17.65 -1.55
N LYS A 335 -2.42 18.67 -2.40
CA LYS A 335 -2.22 20.08 -1.98
C LYS A 335 -3.53 20.82 -1.60
N ASN A 336 -4.71 20.18 -1.68
CA ASN A 336 -6.03 20.82 -1.59
C ASN A 336 -6.22 22.02 -2.54
N ASN A 337 -5.57 22.00 -3.71
CA ASN A 337 -5.60 23.07 -4.70
C ASN A 337 -6.66 22.82 -5.79
N TRP A 338 -7.93 23.06 -5.42
CA TRP A 338 -9.09 22.87 -6.30
C TRP A 338 -9.01 23.69 -7.59
N GLY A 339 -8.48 24.92 -7.52
CA GLY A 339 -8.26 25.78 -8.68
C GLY A 339 -7.22 25.20 -9.65
N GLY A 340 -6.17 24.56 -9.14
CA GLY A 340 -5.17 23.84 -9.93
C GLY A 340 -5.78 22.63 -10.67
N ILE A 341 -6.64 21.86 -10.01
CA ILE A 341 -7.39 20.75 -10.61
C ILE A 341 -8.29 21.25 -11.75
N ARG A 342 -9.06 22.31 -11.50
CA ARG A 342 -9.95 22.91 -12.52
C ARG A 342 -9.17 23.40 -13.73
N ASN A 343 -8.12 24.20 -13.52
CA ASN A 343 -7.25 24.72 -14.58
C ASN A 343 -6.59 23.59 -15.39
N THR A 344 -6.09 22.54 -14.73
CA THR A 344 -5.52 21.35 -15.40
C THR A 344 -6.56 20.64 -16.28
N THR A 345 -7.79 20.53 -15.81
CA THR A 345 -8.93 19.93 -16.54
C THR A 345 -9.33 20.78 -17.75
N GLU A 346 -9.49 22.09 -17.56
CA GLU A 346 -9.86 23.05 -18.61
C GLU A 346 -8.80 23.13 -19.71
N ARG A 347 -7.50 23.22 -19.35
CA ARG A 347 -6.37 23.20 -20.29
C ARG A 347 -6.25 21.89 -21.09
N THR A 348 -6.89 20.82 -20.63
CA THR A 348 -6.85 19.50 -21.28
C THR A 348 -7.98 19.31 -22.29
N GLU A 349 -9.01 20.17 -22.24
CA GLU A 349 -10.33 20.04 -22.90
C GLU A 349 -11.18 18.90 -22.31
N LEU A 350 -12.42 19.21 -21.91
CA LEU A 350 -13.29 18.22 -21.24
C LEU A 350 -13.59 17.00 -22.12
N SER A 351 -13.87 17.19 -23.41
CA SER A 351 -14.08 16.09 -24.36
C SER A 351 -12.90 15.11 -24.33
N PHE A 352 -11.67 15.60 -24.52
CA PHE A 352 -10.46 14.78 -24.45
C PHE A 352 -10.30 14.05 -23.09
N VAL A 353 -10.65 14.69 -21.97
CA VAL A 353 -10.65 14.03 -20.65
C VAL A 353 -11.63 12.85 -20.62
N PHE A 354 -12.87 13.02 -21.09
CA PHE A 354 -13.88 11.95 -21.08
C PHE A 354 -13.64 10.86 -22.14
N ASP A 355 -13.17 11.25 -23.33
CA ASP A 355 -13.12 10.42 -24.54
C ASP A 355 -11.74 9.80 -24.82
N SER A 356 -10.70 10.20 -24.08
CA SER A 356 -9.34 9.66 -24.26
C SER A 356 -8.61 9.29 -22.96
N ILE A 357 -8.96 9.89 -21.81
CA ILE A 357 -8.32 9.59 -20.52
C ILE A 357 -9.20 8.68 -19.67
N LEU A 358 -10.43 9.10 -19.39
CA LEU A 358 -11.36 8.43 -18.47
C LEU A 358 -12.16 7.31 -19.13
N ILE A 359 -11.59 6.59 -20.10
CA ILE A 359 -12.36 5.70 -21.00
C ILE A 359 -12.59 4.28 -20.46
N HIS A 360 -11.65 3.73 -19.69
CA HIS A 360 -11.69 2.33 -19.28
C HIS A 360 -11.57 2.15 -17.77
N PRO A 361 -12.38 1.26 -17.16
CA PRO A 361 -12.11 0.72 -15.83
C PRO A 361 -10.73 0.07 -15.76
N SER A 362 -10.12 0.10 -14.58
CA SER A 362 -8.79 -0.49 -14.33
C SER A 362 -8.77 -1.19 -12.98
N ILE A 363 -7.89 -2.19 -12.81
CA ILE A 363 -7.75 -2.96 -11.56
C ILE A 363 -7.34 -2.06 -10.38
N ASP A 364 -6.56 -1.01 -10.64
CA ASP A 364 -6.13 0.00 -9.66
C ASP A 364 -7.17 1.13 -9.44
N ASN A 365 -8.28 1.12 -10.19
CA ASN A 365 -9.29 2.18 -10.25
C ASN A 365 -8.72 3.60 -10.51
N GLY A 366 -7.51 3.74 -11.07
CA GLY A 366 -6.81 5.02 -11.20
C GLY A 366 -7.58 6.09 -11.99
N ASN A 367 -8.28 5.69 -13.05
CA ASN A 367 -9.16 6.58 -13.82
C ASN A 367 -10.39 7.02 -13.00
N ALA A 368 -11.00 6.10 -12.24
CA ALA A 368 -12.15 6.42 -11.38
C ALA A 368 -11.75 7.39 -10.26
N TRP A 369 -10.58 7.19 -9.66
CA TRP A 369 -9.99 8.12 -8.70
C TRP A 369 -9.65 9.49 -9.30
N THR A 370 -9.15 9.54 -10.54
CA THR A 370 -8.92 10.83 -11.23
C THR A 370 -10.24 11.56 -11.45
N ALA A 371 -11.28 10.87 -11.92
CA ALA A 371 -12.62 11.43 -12.07
C ALA A 371 -13.18 11.94 -10.73
N TYR A 372 -13.04 11.16 -9.66
CA TYR A 372 -13.43 11.54 -8.30
C TYR A 372 -12.76 12.83 -7.83
N ARG A 373 -11.43 12.93 -7.98
CA ARG A 373 -10.63 14.09 -7.54
C ARG A 373 -11.01 15.37 -8.30
N ILE A 374 -11.39 15.24 -9.58
CA ILE A 374 -11.93 16.36 -10.38
C ILE A 374 -13.34 16.73 -9.90
N GLY A 375 -14.20 15.75 -9.62
CA GLY A 375 -15.55 15.96 -9.08
C GLY A 375 -15.54 16.71 -7.74
N GLU A 376 -14.64 16.33 -6.83
CA GLU A 376 -14.43 17.02 -5.55
C GLU A 376 -14.01 18.48 -5.76
N ALA A 377 -13.09 18.76 -6.68
CA ALA A 377 -12.67 20.13 -6.97
C ALA A 377 -13.81 21.01 -7.49
N TYR A 378 -14.60 20.53 -8.46
CA TYR A 378 -15.76 21.28 -8.96
C TYR A 378 -16.83 21.46 -7.86
N PHE A 379 -17.07 20.43 -7.04
CA PHE A 379 -18.01 20.51 -5.92
C PHE A 379 -17.59 21.57 -4.89
N THR A 380 -16.32 21.56 -4.47
CA THR A 380 -15.77 22.56 -3.52
C THR A 380 -15.75 23.97 -4.10
N LEU A 381 -15.63 24.11 -5.43
CA LEU A 381 -15.72 25.40 -6.14
C LEU A 381 -17.17 25.84 -6.44
N GLY A 382 -18.18 25.08 -6.01
CA GLY A 382 -19.61 25.40 -6.20
C GLY A 382 -20.20 25.04 -7.56
N ASP A 383 -19.43 24.42 -8.46
CA ASP A 383 -19.89 23.95 -9.77
C ASP A 383 -20.48 22.54 -9.64
N ALA A 384 -21.72 22.48 -9.15
CA ALA A 384 -22.44 21.23 -8.97
C ALA A 384 -22.67 20.46 -10.28
N LEU A 385 -22.78 21.16 -11.43
CA LEU A 385 -23.06 20.55 -12.72
C LEU A 385 -21.86 19.75 -13.25
N ASN A 386 -20.64 20.30 -13.18
CA ASN A 386 -19.46 19.54 -13.57
C ASN A 386 -19.06 18.53 -12.49
N ALA A 387 -19.27 18.82 -11.20
CA ALA A 387 -19.12 17.84 -10.13
C ALA A 387 -19.98 16.59 -10.37
N GLU A 388 -21.25 16.75 -10.73
CA GLU A 388 -22.16 15.64 -11.05
C GLU A 388 -21.61 14.75 -12.15
N LYS A 389 -21.15 15.33 -13.28
CA LYS A 389 -20.58 14.58 -14.41
C LYS A 389 -19.37 13.75 -13.98
N PHE A 390 -18.44 14.35 -13.24
CA PHE A 390 -17.19 13.70 -12.84
C PHE A 390 -17.41 12.64 -11.75
N TYR A 391 -18.29 12.88 -10.77
CA TYR A 391 -18.66 11.84 -9.79
C TYR A 391 -19.43 10.69 -10.44
N LYS A 392 -20.38 10.97 -11.35
CA LYS A 392 -21.05 9.91 -12.12
C LYS A 392 -20.02 9.08 -12.89
N LYS A 393 -19.05 9.73 -13.53
CA LYS A 393 -17.98 9.03 -14.26
C LYS A 393 -17.07 8.18 -13.35
N ALA A 394 -16.79 8.63 -12.13
CA ALA A 394 -16.09 7.82 -11.13
C ALA A 394 -16.89 6.57 -10.76
N VAL A 395 -18.22 6.70 -10.60
CA VAL A 395 -19.14 5.57 -10.35
C VAL A 395 -19.26 4.63 -11.55
N ASP A 396 -19.29 5.16 -12.77
CA ASP A 396 -19.34 4.35 -14.00
C ASP A 396 -18.04 3.52 -14.17
N LEU A 397 -16.89 4.06 -13.76
CA LEU A 397 -15.58 3.40 -13.84
C LEU A 397 -15.29 2.45 -12.66
N ALA A 398 -15.84 2.71 -11.48
CA ALA A 398 -15.70 1.87 -10.28
C ALA A 398 -17.07 1.67 -9.57
N PRO A 399 -17.97 0.84 -10.14
CA PRO A 399 -19.36 0.71 -9.67
C PRO A 399 -19.52 0.06 -8.29
N PHE A 400 -18.46 -0.59 -7.78
CA PHE A 400 -18.39 -1.22 -6.46
C PHE A 400 -17.55 -0.38 -5.48
N TYR A 401 -17.53 0.95 -5.65
CA TYR A 401 -16.87 1.90 -4.76
C TYR A 401 -17.92 2.77 -4.01
N PRO A 402 -18.42 2.33 -2.83
CA PRO A 402 -19.46 3.02 -2.06
C PRO A 402 -19.25 4.53 -1.87
N ALA A 403 -18.00 4.95 -1.60
CA ALA A 403 -17.66 6.35 -1.37
C ALA A 403 -17.91 7.25 -2.60
N PHE A 404 -17.61 6.78 -3.81
CA PHE A 404 -17.84 7.54 -5.05
C PHE A 404 -19.35 7.72 -5.28
N ARG A 405 -20.14 6.66 -5.08
CA ARG A 405 -21.60 6.71 -5.21
C ARG A 405 -22.26 7.57 -4.14
N SER A 406 -21.74 7.56 -2.91
CA SER A 406 -22.18 8.46 -1.82
C SER A 406 -21.95 9.94 -2.17
N LYS A 407 -20.80 10.28 -2.78
CA LYS A 407 -20.49 11.65 -3.22
C LYS A 407 -21.31 12.10 -4.44
N TYR A 408 -21.57 11.19 -5.38
CA TYR A 408 -22.53 11.42 -6.47
C TYR A 408 -23.94 11.71 -5.90
N ALA A 409 -24.43 10.86 -4.98
CA ALA A 409 -25.71 11.04 -4.30
C ALA A 409 -25.82 12.37 -3.54
N LEU A 410 -24.75 12.79 -2.85
CA LEU A 410 -24.67 14.09 -2.17
C LEU A 410 -24.80 15.25 -3.17
N THR A 411 -24.15 15.17 -4.32
CA THR A 411 -24.19 16.20 -5.38
C THR A 411 -25.56 16.28 -6.07
N LEU A 412 -26.30 15.17 -6.13
CA LEU A 412 -27.69 15.16 -6.56
C LEU A 412 -28.60 15.83 -5.49
N ALA A 413 -28.35 15.54 -4.21
CA ALA A 413 -29.11 16.13 -3.10
C ALA A 413 -28.94 17.66 -3.00
N THR A 414 -27.72 18.20 -3.15
CA THR A 414 -27.50 19.66 -3.15
C THR A 414 -28.19 20.37 -4.32
N GLN A 415 -28.34 19.68 -5.46
CA GLN A 415 -29.14 20.15 -6.61
C GLN A 415 -30.65 19.91 -6.47
N LYS A 416 -31.13 19.50 -5.28
CA LYS A 416 -32.54 19.19 -4.97
C LYS A 416 -33.12 18.00 -5.76
N LYS A 417 -32.29 17.18 -6.42
CA LYS A 417 -32.68 15.93 -7.09
C LYS A 417 -32.88 14.79 -6.07
N LYS A 418 -33.78 15.01 -5.10
CA LYS A 418 -33.91 14.17 -3.88
C LYS A 418 -34.26 12.71 -4.16
N PHE A 419 -35.06 12.45 -5.19
CA PHE A 419 -35.41 11.08 -5.58
C PHE A 419 -34.17 10.31 -6.08
N GLU A 420 -33.44 10.88 -7.04
CA GLU A 420 -32.21 10.30 -7.60
C GLU A 420 -31.13 10.10 -6.52
N ALA A 421 -30.95 11.09 -5.64
CA ALA A 421 -30.03 11.01 -4.51
C ALA A 421 -30.34 9.82 -3.58
N ARG A 422 -31.61 9.63 -3.20
CA ARG A 422 -32.04 8.47 -2.39
C ARG A 422 -31.83 7.15 -3.12
N THR A 423 -32.10 7.08 -4.43
CA THR A 423 -31.82 5.88 -5.22
C THR A 423 -30.34 5.51 -5.18
N GLN A 424 -29.44 6.50 -5.33
CA GLN A 424 -27.99 6.26 -5.23
C GLN A 424 -27.54 5.87 -3.82
N TYR A 425 -28.08 6.49 -2.76
CA TYR A 425 -27.80 6.05 -1.38
C TYR A 425 -28.34 4.65 -1.08
N GLN A 426 -29.51 4.28 -1.59
CA GLN A 426 -30.03 2.92 -1.44
C GLN A 426 -29.15 1.90 -2.18
N MET A 427 -28.62 2.25 -3.37
CA MET A 427 -27.63 1.42 -4.06
C MET A 427 -26.33 1.26 -3.24
N VAL A 428 -25.87 2.29 -2.53
CA VAL A 428 -24.75 2.15 -1.58
C VAL A 428 -25.10 1.15 -0.48
N LEU A 429 -26.24 1.32 0.19
CA LEU A 429 -26.66 0.46 1.30
C LEU A 429 -27.01 -0.98 0.90
N ASN A 430 -27.28 -1.23 -0.38
CA ASN A 430 -27.44 -2.58 -0.93
C ASN A 430 -26.09 -3.28 -1.17
N GLN A 431 -25.00 -2.51 -1.36
CA GLN A 431 -23.63 -3.05 -1.50
C GLN A 431 -22.93 -3.17 -0.13
N ASP A 432 -23.11 -2.16 0.71
CA ASP A 432 -22.54 -2.04 2.05
C ASP A 432 -23.64 -1.51 3.00
N PRO A 433 -24.36 -2.41 3.68
CA PRO A 433 -25.42 -2.05 4.62
C PRO A 433 -24.94 -1.24 5.84
N GLU A 434 -23.62 -1.15 6.08
CA GLU A 434 -23.00 -0.51 7.24
C GLU A 434 -22.32 0.82 6.89
N PHE A 435 -22.44 1.28 5.63
CA PHE A 435 -21.84 2.53 5.17
C PHE A 435 -22.46 3.77 5.85
N VAL A 436 -21.87 4.18 6.99
CA VAL A 436 -22.37 5.22 7.91
C VAL A 436 -22.77 6.50 7.19
N SER A 437 -21.93 7.02 6.29
CA SER A 437 -22.22 8.25 5.53
C SER A 437 -23.50 8.15 4.68
N ALA A 438 -23.82 6.98 4.12
CA ALA A 438 -25.06 6.80 3.35
C ALA A 438 -26.28 6.66 4.27
N LEU A 439 -26.15 6.00 5.42
CA LEU A 439 -27.20 5.97 6.45
C LEU A 439 -27.53 7.39 6.91
N THR A 440 -26.51 8.17 7.30
CA THR A 440 -26.65 9.55 7.79
C THR A 440 -27.28 10.48 6.76
N ASN A 441 -26.85 10.42 5.50
CA ASN A 441 -27.41 11.27 4.43
C ASN A 441 -28.82 10.82 3.99
N LEU A 442 -29.10 9.52 3.94
CA LEU A 442 -30.43 9.02 3.64
C LEU A 442 -31.44 9.39 4.74
N GLY A 443 -31.02 9.32 6.01
CA GLY A 443 -31.81 9.81 7.14
C GLY A 443 -32.14 11.31 7.05
N TYR A 444 -31.19 12.13 6.60
CA TYR A 444 -31.41 13.56 6.34
C TYR A 444 -32.48 13.79 5.26
N LEU A 445 -32.38 13.08 4.12
CA LEU A 445 -33.37 13.20 3.04
C LEU A 445 -34.77 12.74 3.47
N TRP A 446 -34.89 11.75 4.37
CA TRP A 446 -36.18 11.38 4.97
C TRP A 446 -36.71 12.43 5.96
N LEU A 447 -35.85 13.10 6.72
CA LEU A 447 -36.26 14.18 7.63
C LEU A 447 -36.76 15.41 6.86
N GLU A 448 -36.11 15.77 5.75
CA GLU A 448 -36.60 16.83 4.86
C GLU A 448 -37.98 16.51 4.25
N GLU A 449 -38.30 15.23 4.04
CA GLU A 449 -39.64 14.76 3.63
C GLU A 449 -40.60 14.55 4.82
N LYS A 450 -40.22 15.02 6.02
CA LYS A 450 -40.99 14.90 7.28
C LYS A 450 -41.24 13.45 7.73
N ASN A 451 -40.51 12.48 7.18
CA ASN A 451 -40.56 11.08 7.63
C ASN A 451 -39.57 10.84 8.78
N GLU A 452 -39.92 11.36 9.94
CA GLU A 452 -39.12 11.27 11.16
C GLU A 452 -38.80 9.82 11.58
N ILE A 453 -39.73 8.88 11.35
CA ILE A 453 -39.58 7.47 11.75
C ILE A 453 -38.41 6.86 10.98
N LYS A 454 -38.37 7.05 9.65
CA LYS A 454 -37.23 6.61 8.84
C LYS A 454 -35.96 7.36 9.18
N ALA A 455 -36.02 8.69 9.35
CA ALA A 455 -34.84 9.49 9.72
C ALA A 455 -34.19 8.95 11.01
N LYS A 456 -34.98 8.76 12.08
CA LYS A 456 -34.51 8.22 13.36
C LYS A 456 -33.94 6.81 13.23
N LEU A 457 -34.57 5.94 12.42
CA LEU A 457 -34.08 4.59 12.15
C LEU A 457 -32.67 4.60 11.53
N TYR A 458 -32.45 5.42 10.50
CA TYR A 458 -31.15 5.52 9.83
C TYR A 458 -30.08 6.17 10.74
N TYR A 459 -30.43 7.23 11.48
CA TYR A 459 -29.49 7.86 12.43
C TYR A 459 -29.11 6.92 13.58
N ASN A 460 -30.06 6.18 14.15
CA ASN A 460 -29.77 5.16 15.16
C ASN A 460 -28.82 4.08 14.62
N LYS A 461 -29.03 3.61 13.38
CA LYS A 461 -28.13 2.61 12.76
C LYS A 461 -26.73 3.19 12.52
N ALA A 462 -26.63 4.42 12.00
CA ALA A 462 -25.37 5.12 11.82
C ALA A 462 -24.59 5.24 13.16
N LEU A 463 -25.28 5.68 14.23
CA LEU A 463 -24.71 5.85 15.55
C LEU A 463 -24.44 4.54 16.30
N SER A 464 -25.06 3.42 15.93
CA SER A 464 -24.68 2.09 16.45
C SER A 464 -23.40 1.55 15.84
N LEU A 465 -23.09 1.94 14.60
CA LEU A 465 -21.89 1.53 13.87
C LEU A 465 -20.71 2.46 14.21
N ASN A 466 -20.94 3.78 14.17
CA ASN A 466 -20.00 4.78 14.66
C ASN A 466 -20.67 5.75 15.66
N PRO A 467 -20.57 5.47 16.98
CA PRO A 467 -21.12 6.33 18.04
C PRO A 467 -20.57 7.76 18.09
N ASP A 468 -19.48 8.03 17.39
CA ASP A 468 -18.75 9.30 17.39
C ASP A 468 -18.83 10.01 16.02
N ASP A 469 -19.68 9.54 15.09
CA ASP A 469 -19.88 10.19 13.78
C ASP A 469 -20.48 11.59 13.94
N GLU A 470 -19.67 12.60 13.67
CA GLU A 470 -20.00 14.02 13.89
C GLU A 470 -21.28 14.44 13.16
N GLN A 471 -21.48 13.96 11.92
CA GLN A 471 -22.64 14.30 11.12
C GLN A 471 -23.91 13.59 11.60
N ALA A 472 -23.84 12.31 12.01
CA ALA A 472 -24.96 11.58 12.57
C ALA A 472 -25.40 12.16 13.92
N LEU A 473 -24.46 12.55 14.79
CA LEU A 473 -24.75 13.24 16.05
C LEU A 473 -25.49 14.56 15.80
N MET A 474 -25.00 15.38 14.87
CA MET A 474 -25.63 16.66 14.49
C MET A 474 -27.01 16.47 13.83
N ASN A 475 -27.16 15.46 12.97
CA ASN A 475 -28.45 15.15 12.35
C ASN A 475 -29.48 14.63 13.36
N MET A 476 -29.04 13.86 14.36
CA MET A 476 -29.88 13.41 15.47
C MET A 476 -30.29 14.57 16.38
N ALA A 477 -29.37 15.50 16.68
CA ALA A 477 -29.69 16.76 17.37
C ALA A 477 -30.74 17.57 16.57
N GLY A 478 -30.57 17.69 15.25
CA GLY A 478 -31.52 18.35 14.35
C GLY A 478 -32.93 17.72 14.38
N LEU A 479 -33.02 16.38 14.43
CA LEU A 479 -34.29 15.68 14.62
C LEU A 479 -34.96 16.01 15.97
N HIS A 480 -34.19 16.04 17.05
CA HIS A 480 -34.70 16.41 18.38
C HIS A 480 -35.14 17.88 18.42
N ILE A 481 -34.41 18.81 17.78
CA ILE A 481 -34.82 20.21 17.63
C ILE A 481 -36.13 20.34 16.83
N TYR A 482 -36.27 19.62 15.72
CA TYR A 482 -37.50 19.59 14.91
C TYR A 482 -38.73 19.14 15.74
N ARG A 483 -38.51 18.23 16.69
CA ARG A 483 -39.52 17.74 17.65
C ARG A 483 -39.73 18.64 18.88
N LYS A 484 -38.93 19.71 19.03
CA LYS A 484 -38.86 20.58 20.23
C LYS A 484 -38.36 19.85 21.48
N GLU A 485 -37.66 18.73 21.31
CA GLU A 485 -37.05 17.90 22.37
C GLU A 485 -35.66 18.46 22.76
N TYR A 486 -35.58 19.74 23.15
CA TYR A 486 -34.32 20.48 23.25
C TYR A 486 -33.29 19.88 24.23
N MET A 487 -33.75 19.30 25.35
CA MET A 487 -32.86 18.62 26.31
C MET A 487 -32.17 17.38 25.72
N GLU A 488 -32.82 16.64 24.83
CA GLU A 488 -32.17 15.54 24.12
C GLU A 488 -31.23 16.06 23.03
N ALA A 489 -31.63 17.11 22.30
CA ALA A 489 -30.77 17.75 21.31
C ALA A 489 -29.44 18.23 21.92
N LEU A 490 -29.48 18.85 23.10
CA LEU A 490 -28.28 19.29 23.83
C LEU A 490 -27.32 18.13 24.12
N LYS A 491 -27.79 16.94 24.51
CA LYS A 491 -26.92 15.77 24.74
C LYS A 491 -26.14 15.37 23.48
N TYR A 492 -26.78 15.40 22.32
CA TYR A 492 -26.11 15.09 21.04
C TYR A 492 -25.15 16.21 20.60
N ILE A 493 -25.50 17.47 20.84
CA ILE A 493 -24.61 18.63 20.60
C ILE A 493 -23.36 18.54 21.50
N GLU A 494 -23.51 18.20 22.78
CA GLU A 494 -22.39 18.03 23.70
C GLU A 494 -21.50 16.84 23.34
N ARG A 495 -22.08 15.72 22.90
CA ARG A 495 -21.30 14.62 22.30
C ARG A 495 -20.52 15.08 21.07
N THR A 496 -21.15 15.85 20.19
CA THR A 496 -20.49 16.43 18.99
C THR A 496 -19.30 17.30 19.41
N LEU A 497 -19.47 18.18 20.41
CA LEU A 497 -18.39 19.02 20.93
C LEU A 497 -17.30 18.26 21.70
N LYS A 498 -17.60 17.07 22.23
CA LYS A 498 -16.61 16.17 22.83
C LYS A 498 -15.75 15.46 21.78
N VAL A 499 -16.33 15.14 20.62
CA VAL A 499 -15.61 14.60 19.45
C VAL A 499 -14.82 15.71 18.75
N ASN A 500 -15.47 16.82 18.43
CA ASN A 500 -14.89 17.97 17.74
C ASN A 500 -15.29 19.27 18.45
N SER A 501 -14.43 19.74 19.36
CA SER A 501 -14.63 20.97 20.13
C SER A 501 -14.67 22.26 19.29
N LYS A 502 -14.29 22.17 18.00
CA LYS A 502 -14.27 23.29 17.04
C LYS A 502 -15.45 23.28 16.06
N ASN A 503 -16.42 22.37 16.19
CA ASN A 503 -17.62 22.39 15.36
C ASN A 503 -18.45 23.66 15.64
N LYS A 504 -18.42 24.61 14.70
CA LYS A 504 -19.10 25.91 14.81
C LYS A 504 -20.62 25.79 14.89
N GLN A 505 -21.23 24.84 14.17
CA GLN A 505 -22.68 24.65 14.17
C GLN A 505 -23.15 24.11 15.53
N ALA A 506 -22.42 23.15 16.11
CA ALA A 506 -22.68 22.62 17.44
C ALA A 506 -22.51 23.70 18.53
N GLN A 507 -21.47 24.55 18.43
CA GLN A 507 -21.30 25.70 19.33
C GLN A 507 -22.48 26.69 19.24
N GLN A 508 -22.91 27.04 18.03
CA GLN A 508 -24.06 27.94 17.81
C GLN A 508 -25.37 27.35 18.33
N LEU A 509 -25.67 26.09 18.00
CA LEU A 509 -26.87 25.42 18.50
C LEU A 509 -26.87 25.25 20.03
N LYS A 510 -25.71 24.99 20.66
CA LYS A 510 -25.62 24.95 22.12
C LYS A 510 -26.02 26.29 22.73
N LEU A 511 -25.48 27.40 22.23
CA LEU A 511 -25.87 28.74 22.70
C LEU A 511 -27.36 28.99 22.51
N GLN A 512 -27.91 28.72 21.32
CA GLN A 512 -29.33 28.92 20.99
C GLN A 512 -30.32 28.08 21.80
N LEU A 513 -29.88 26.99 22.44
CA LEU A 513 -30.73 26.10 23.25
C LEU A 513 -30.47 26.20 24.76
N THR A 514 -29.55 27.07 25.19
CA THR A 514 -29.24 27.32 26.61
C THR A 514 -29.83 28.66 27.11
N TYR A 515 -30.37 29.47 26.20
CA TYR A 515 -31.13 30.70 26.45
C TYR A 515 -32.57 30.55 25.93
#